data_AF-A0A5D9DDV0-F1
#
_entry.id   AF-A0A5D9DDV0-F1
#
_cell.length_a   1.000
_cell.length_b   1.000
_cell.length_c   1.000
_cell.angle_alpha   90.00
_cell.angle_beta   90.00
_cell.angle_gamma   90.00
#
_symmetry.space_group_name_H-M   'P 1'
#
loop_
_entity.id
_entity.type
_entity.pdbx_description
1 polymer ?
#
loop_
_entity_poly.entity_id
_entity_poly.type
_entity_poly.pdbx_seq_one_letter_code
_entity_poly.pdbx_strand_id
1 'polypeptide(L)'
;MNDWIARIGGRLEDGARVVFDTPEPARRALEGPVMSPLVHLGILDVVGDGAERFLQGQTSAQLSLVDGEFAPLGCFCTPKGRVLANVQLWRVAPNHYRLLTHHELVASLAEHLAKFAPFYRVELTPRDDLALIGLFGHEAPAVVEALLDVEPPGTWRQVEREALQVVGHPGPVARMVACLPAADAEAMWSRLAAQVTPVDNATWRLHDIQAGLVWLDASQRDSYLPQMINWEALGGISFKKGCYTGQEVVARAHFRGQVKKRLMRAQLEGEQLPEPGSAILDAADKRLGEVLSAELDAYGQAEILAVMSTREPKEPLSVAGQQLKLLKLPYPLERLDPEQLAEKH
;
A
#
# COMPACT_ATOMS: atom_id res chain seq x y z
N MET A 1 -17.33 13.67 -1.65
CA MET A 1 -16.52 12.48 -1.32
C MET A 1 -16.83 12.06 0.11
N ASN A 2 -17.06 10.76 0.34
CA ASN A 2 -17.32 10.11 1.65
C ASN A 2 -18.74 10.17 2.24
N ASP A 3 -19.76 10.55 1.48
CA ASP A 3 -21.15 10.56 1.97
C ASP A 3 -21.65 9.17 2.41
N TRP A 4 -21.08 8.08 1.87
CA TRP A 4 -21.41 6.73 2.31
C TRP A 4 -20.75 6.34 3.65
N ILE A 5 -19.60 6.94 4.02
CA ILE A 5 -18.88 6.62 5.28
C ILE A 5 -19.72 6.98 6.50
N ALA A 6 -20.33 8.16 6.50
CA ALA A 6 -21.21 8.58 7.58
C ALA A 6 -22.46 7.67 7.67
N ARG A 7 -23.01 7.24 6.53
CA ARG A 7 -24.19 6.36 6.45
C ARG A 7 -23.93 4.96 7.00
N ILE A 8 -22.70 4.46 6.88
CA ILE A 8 -22.30 3.17 7.47
C ILE A 8 -21.85 3.28 8.93
N GLY A 9 -22.01 4.45 9.57
CA GLY A 9 -21.66 4.68 10.97
C GLY A 9 -20.20 5.05 11.23
N GLY A 10 -19.41 5.31 10.18
CA GLY A 10 -18.03 5.78 10.32
C GLY A 10 -17.96 7.29 10.54
N ARG A 11 -17.02 7.75 11.36
CA ARG A 11 -16.74 9.18 11.58
C ARG A 11 -15.35 9.53 11.04
N LEU A 12 -15.24 10.60 10.28
CA LEU A 12 -13.95 11.11 9.80
C LEU A 12 -13.37 12.05 10.87
N GLU A 13 -12.20 11.73 11.42
CA GLU A 13 -11.54 12.55 12.46
C GLU A 13 -10.57 13.54 11.83
N ASP A 14 -9.66 13.04 10.99
CA ASP A 14 -8.72 13.81 10.18
C ASP A 14 -8.86 13.33 8.74
N GLY A 15 -8.50 14.12 7.72
CA GLY A 15 -8.87 13.90 6.30
C GLY A 15 -8.66 12.49 5.70
N ALA A 16 -7.90 11.61 6.36
CA ALA A 16 -7.68 10.21 5.99
C ALA A 16 -7.87 9.19 7.14
N ARG A 17 -8.54 9.55 8.26
CA ARG A 17 -8.79 8.69 9.41
C ARG A 17 -10.29 8.54 9.67
N VAL A 18 -10.78 7.31 9.55
CA VAL A 18 -12.16 6.92 9.84
C VAL A 18 -12.18 6.02 11.06
N VAL A 19 -13.06 6.37 12.01
CA VAL A 19 -13.29 5.62 13.23
C VAL A 19 -14.71 5.10 13.32
N PHE A 20 -14.88 3.95 13.97
CA PHE A 20 -16.15 3.34 14.36
C PHE A 20 -16.19 3.17 15.88
N ASP A 21 -17.38 2.97 16.45
CA ASP A 21 -17.56 2.66 17.87
C ASP A 21 -17.23 1.20 18.22
N THR A 22 -16.40 0.55 17.41
CA THR A 22 -16.00 -0.85 17.61
C THR A 22 -14.96 -0.94 18.72
N PRO A 23 -15.23 -1.68 19.82
CA PRO A 23 -14.27 -1.83 20.90
C PRO A 23 -13.09 -2.69 20.44
N GLU A 24 -11.88 -2.23 20.76
CA GLU A 24 -10.60 -2.94 20.52
C GLU A 24 -10.46 -3.45 19.06
N PRO A 25 -10.52 -2.58 18.04
CA PRO A 25 -10.64 -3.00 16.64
C PRO A 25 -9.47 -3.87 16.17
N ALA A 26 -8.25 -3.60 16.64
CA ALA A 26 -7.08 -4.44 16.36
C ALA A 26 -7.21 -5.86 16.95
N ARG A 27 -7.84 -6.00 18.12
CA ARG A 27 -8.12 -7.31 18.73
C ARG A 27 -9.20 -8.05 17.94
N ARG A 28 -10.23 -7.36 17.45
CA ARG A 28 -11.27 -7.96 16.59
C ARG A 28 -10.69 -8.58 15.32
N ALA A 29 -9.69 -7.95 14.72
CA ALA A 29 -8.99 -8.47 13.55
C ALA A 29 -8.23 -9.80 13.80
N LEU A 30 -7.90 -10.10 15.07
CA LEU A 30 -7.30 -11.37 15.48
C LEU A 30 -8.35 -12.45 15.76
N GLU A 31 -9.55 -12.05 16.17
CA GLU A 31 -10.63 -12.95 16.60
C GLU A 31 -11.54 -13.41 15.45
N GLY A 32 -11.67 -12.61 14.38
CA GLY A 32 -12.57 -12.92 13.28
C GLY A 32 -12.39 -12.01 12.06
N PRO A 33 -13.29 -12.11 11.07
CA PRO A 33 -13.24 -11.27 9.87
C PRO A 33 -13.67 -9.84 10.21
N VAL A 34 -12.86 -8.89 9.77
CA VAL A 34 -13.10 -7.47 9.91
C VAL A 34 -13.07 -6.76 8.55
N MET A 35 -13.72 -5.60 8.47
CA MET A 35 -13.69 -4.75 7.31
C MET A 35 -13.43 -3.29 7.66
N SER A 36 -12.74 -2.58 6.78
CA SER A 36 -12.38 -1.18 6.97
C SER A 36 -12.61 -0.39 5.68
N PRO A 37 -13.10 0.86 5.73
CA PRO A 37 -12.98 1.74 4.58
C PRO A 37 -11.50 2.12 4.40
N LEU A 38 -11.00 2.17 3.17
CA LEU A 38 -9.59 2.46 2.90
C LEU A 38 -9.40 3.90 2.39
N VAL A 39 -9.92 4.88 3.12
CA VAL A 39 -9.96 6.29 2.70
C VAL A 39 -8.58 6.94 2.51
N HIS A 40 -7.53 6.35 3.08
CA HIS A 40 -6.15 6.79 2.92
C HIS A 40 -5.56 6.40 1.55
N LEU A 41 -6.20 5.46 0.85
CA LEU A 41 -5.86 5.06 -0.50
C LEU A 41 -6.79 5.72 -1.51
N GLY A 42 -6.29 5.88 -2.73
CA GLY A 42 -7.03 6.45 -3.84
C GLY A 42 -6.65 5.78 -5.15
N ILE A 43 -7.47 6.07 -6.17
CA ILE A 43 -7.38 5.46 -7.48
C ILE A 43 -7.11 6.51 -8.56
N LEU A 44 -6.15 6.22 -9.43
CA LEU A 44 -5.97 6.88 -10.72
C LEU A 44 -6.20 5.87 -11.85
N ASP A 45 -7.22 6.08 -12.67
CA ASP A 45 -7.42 5.31 -13.89
C ASP A 45 -6.57 5.88 -15.03
N VAL A 46 -6.02 4.98 -15.85
CA VAL A 46 -5.20 5.26 -17.03
C VAL A 46 -5.82 4.49 -18.19
N VAL A 47 -6.44 5.21 -19.13
CA VAL A 47 -7.28 4.62 -20.18
C VAL A 47 -6.83 5.08 -21.56
N GLY A 48 -6.74 4.17 -22.52
CA GLY A 48 -6.55 4.50 -23.93
C GLY A 48 -5.58 3.58 -24.65
N ASP A 49 -5.60 3.60 -26.00
CA ASP A 49 -4.89 2.63 -26.84
C ASP A 49 -3.39 2.51 -26.57
N GLY A 50 -2.75 3.58 -26.09
CA GLY A 50 -1.33 3.58 -25.73
C GLY A 50 -1.03 3.36 -24.25
N ALA A 51 -2.01 3.02 -23.41
CA ALA A 51 -1.87 2.94 -21.96
C ALA A 51 -0.77 1.95 -21.51
N GLU A 52 -0.69 0.77 -22.12
CA GLU A 52 0.36 -0.20 -21.81
C GLU A 52 1.75 0.37 -22.11
N ARG A 53 1.97 0.89 -23.33
CA ARG A 53 3.25 1.49 -23.74
C ARG A 53 3.60 2.70 -22.89
N PHE A 54 2.59 3.47 -22.51
CA PHE A 54 2.74 4.64 -21.66
C PHE A 54 3.23 4.25 -20.27
N LEU A 55 2.52 3.37 -19.57
CA LEU A 55 2.89 2.90 -18.25
C LEU A 55 4.23 2.14 -18.27
N GLN A 56 4.47 1.33 -19.31
CA GLN A 56 5.75 0.63 -19.50
C GLN A 56 6.95 1.58 -19.48
N GLY A 57 6.81 2.81 -19.99
CA GLY A 57 7.87 3.81 -19.96
C GLY A 57 7.92 4.68 -18.71
N GLN A 58 6.94 4.59 -17.81
CA GLN A 58 6.78 5.53 -16.68
C GLN A 58 6.90 4.87 -15.30
N THR A 59 6.46 3.62 -15.13
CA THR A 59 6.54 2.89 -13.86
C THR A 59 7.71 1.91 -13.83
N SER A 60 8.11 1.43 -12.66
CA SER A 60 9.08 0.34 -12.47
C SER A 60 8.51 -1.07 -12.76
N ALA A 61 7.18 -1.22 -12.87
CA ALA A 61 6.54 -2.51 -13.14
C ALA A 61 6.66 -2.93 -14.61
N GLN A 62 6.71 -4.23 -14.88
CA GLN A 62 6.64 -4.78 -16.24
C GLN A 62 5.17 -4.97 -16.63
N LEU A 63 4.68 -4.15 -17.57
CA LEU A 63 3.23 -4.08 -17.87
C LEU A 63 2.68 -5.34 -18.54
N SER A 64 3.53 -6.10 -19.24
CA SER A 64 3.12 -7.40 -19.81
C SER A 64 2.74 -8.44 -18.77
N LEU A 65 3.10 -8.22 -17.50
CA LEU A 65 2.67 -9.08 -16.38
C LEU A 65 1.32 -8.63 -15.80
N VAL A 66 0.80 -7.46 -16.15
CA VAL A 66 -0.52 -6.98 -15.68
C VAL A 66 -1.58 -7.53 -16.64
N ASP A 67 -1.85 -8.82 -16.52
CA ASP A 67 -2.65 -9.61 -17.46
C ASP A 67 -4.15 -9.65 -17.14
N GLY A 68 -4.56 -9.11 -15.99
CA GLY A 68 -5.93 -9.18 -15.48
C GLY A 68 -6.10 -10.20 -14.36
N GLU A 69 -5.07 -11.00 -14.07
CA GLU A 69 -4.98 -11.88 -12.90
C GLU A 69 -3.89 -11.40 -11.94
N PHE A 70 -2.72 -11.01 -12.43
CA PHE A 70 -1.65 -10.45 -11.61
C PHE A 70 -1.75 -8.92 -11.54
N ALA A 71 -1.73 -8.41 -10.32
CA ALA A 71 -1.79 -7.00 -9.97
C ALA A 71 -0.49 -6.56 -9.27
N PRO A 72 0.63 -6.42 -10.01
CA PRO A 72 1.93 -6.16 -9.43
C PRO A 72 2.02 -4.79 -8.78
N LEU A 73 2.94 -4.69 -7.83
CA LEU A 73 3.42 -3.42 -7.33
C LEU A 73 4.29 -2.70 -8.37
N GLY A 74 4.37 -1.38 -8.26
CA GLY A 74 5.22 -0.53 -9.09
C GLY A 74 5.47 0.81 -8.43
N CYS A 75 6.36 1.61 -8.99
CA CYS A 75 6.56 2.98 -8.54
C CYS A 75 6.89 3.89 -9.71
N PHE A 76 6.40 5.13 -9.62
CA PHE A 76 6.79 6.23 -10.49
C PHE A 76 7.90 7.00 -9.82
N CYS A 77 8.96 7.30 -10.57
CA CYS A 77 10.15 7.93 -10.04
C CYS A 77 10.49 9.24 -10.75
N THR A 78 11.19 10.13 -10.06
CA THR A 78 11.89 11.24 -10.69
C THR A 78 13.06 10.72 -11.54
N PRO A 79 13.65 11.54 -12.44
CA PRO A 79 14.88 11.17 -13.13
C PRO A 79 16.04 10.81 -12.19
N LYS A 80 16.00 11.26 -10.92
CA LYS A 80 16.96 10.91 -9.88
C LYS A 80 16.63 9.60 -9.15
N GLY A 81 15.63 8.85 -9.61
CA GLY A 81 15.20 7.56 -9.05
C GLY A 81 14.42 7.65 -7.73
N ARG A 82 13.98 8.85 -7.33
CA ARG A 82 13.19 9.05 -6.11
C ARG A 82 11.71 8.81 -6.36
N VAL A 83 11.04 8.16 -5.42
CA VAL A 83 9.63 7.76 -5.55
C VAL A 83 8.72 9.00 -5.53
N LEU A 84 7.97 9.19 -6.61
CA LEU A 84 6.87 10.14 -6.70
C LEU A 84 5.57 9.56 -6.15
N ALA A 85 5.34 8.27 -6.44
CA ALA A 85 4.26 7.48 -5.90
C ALA A 85 4.62 6.00 -6.03
N ASN A 86 4.43 5.22 -4.97
CA ASN A 86 4.36 3.77 -5.07
C ASN A 86 2.91 3.36 -5.30
N VAL A 87 2.71 2.37 -6.18
CA VAL A 87 1.40 2.01 -6.73
C VAL A 87 1.22 0.50 -6.78
N GLN A 88 -0.02 0.03 -6.79
CA GLN A 88 -0.37 -1.28 -7.35
C GLN A 88 -1.09 -1.09 -8.68
N LEU A 89 -0.72 -1.88 -9.68
CA LEU A 89 -1.29 -1.78 -11.03
C LEU A 89 -2.30 -2.90 -11.23
N TRP A 90 -3.54 -2.53 -11.52
CA TRP A 90 -4.62 -3.45 -11.83
C TRP A 90 -5.01 -3.29 -13.29
N ARG A 91 -5.35 -4.37 -13.97
CA ARG A 91 -5.93 -4.31 -15.33
C ARG A 91 -7.40 -4.66 -15.24
N VAL A 92 -8.24 -3.71 -15.62
CA VAL A 92 -9.69 -3.78 -15.36
C VAL A 92 -10.52 -3.88 -16.64
N ALA A 93 -9.91 -3.59 -17.78
CA ALA A 93 -10.43 -3.88 -19.11
C ALA A 93 -9.25 -3.80 -20.11
N PRO A 94 -9.43 -4.19 -21.38
CA PRO A 94 -8.44 -3.89 -22.41
C PRO A 94 -8.09 -2.39 -22.43
N ASN A 95 -6.81 -2.06 -22.41
CA ASN A 95 -6.31 -0.68 -22.41
C ASN A 95 -6.80 0.21 -21.25
N HIS A 96 -7.27 -0.40 -20.15
CA HIS A 96 -7.73 0.29 -18.95
C HIS A 96 -7.00 -0.27 -17.74
N TYR A 97 -6.13 0.55 -17.18
CA TYR A 97 -5.39 0.23 -15.97
C TYR A 97 -5.85 1.12 -14.83
N ARG A 98 -5.84 0.55 -13.63
CA ARG A 98 -6.18 1.23 -12.39
C ARG A 98 -4.96 1.23 -11.48
N LEU A 99 -4.57 2.41 -11.00
CA LEU A 99 -3.43 2.59 -10.12
C LEU A 99 -3.93 2.87 -8.70
N LEU A 100 -3.72 1.93 -7.79
CA LEU A 100 -3.95 2.13 -6.35
C LEU A 100 -2.71 2.79 -5.74
N THR A 101 -2.89 3.89 -5.01
CA THR A 101 -1.81 4.59 -4.28
C THR A 101 -2.38 5.35 -3.08
N HIS A 102 -1.56 6.10 -2.34
CA HIS A 102 -2.08 6.98 -1.29
C HIS A 102 -2.92 8.11 -1.91
N HIS A 103 -4.08 8.41 -1.35
CA HIS A 103 -5.05 9.36 -1.94
C HIS A 103 -4.45 10.75 -2.21
N GLU A 104 -3.61 11.27 -1.32
CA GLU A 104 -2.92 12.56 -1.50
C GLU A 104 -1.97 12.61 -2.71
N LEU A 105 -1.50 11.45 -3.18
CA LEU A 105 -0.59 11.38 -4.32
C LEU A 105 -1.32 11.30 -5.66
N VAL A 106 -2.62 10.93 -5.69
CA VAL A 106 -3.39 10.69 -6.92
C VAL A 106 -3.35 11.90 -7.85
N ALA A 107 -3.75 13.09 -7.37
CA ALA A 107 -3.79 14.30 -8.19
C ALA A 107 -2.37 14.70 -8.68
N SER A 108 -1.39 14.62 -7.78
CA SER A 108 -0.02 15.01 -8.09
C SER A 108 0.70 14.05 -9.05
N LEU A 109 0.30 12.77 -9.04
CA LEU A 109 0.74 11.75 -9.98
C LEU A 109 0.08 11.95 -11.34
N ALA A 110 -1.23 12.21 -11.37
CA ALA A 110 -1.96 12.53 -12.59
C ALA A 110 -1.34 13.76 -13.29
N GLU A 111 -1.06 14.84 -12.55
CA GLU A 111 -0.38 16.04 -13.09
C GLU A 111 1.02 15.73 -13.64
N HIS A 112 1.79 14.88 -12.95
CA HIS A 112 3.09 14.45 -13.43
C HIS A 112 2.98 13.70 -14.77
N LEU A 113 2.05 12.75 -14.85
CA LEU A 113 1.84 11.89 -16.02
C LEU A 113 1.17 12.60 -17.19
N ALA A 114 0.34 13.62 -16.93
CA ALA A 114 -0.36 14.41 -17.94
C ALA A 114 0.57 15.09 -18.95
N LYS A 115 1.82 15.35 -18.56
CA LYS A 115 2.88 15.91 -19.43
C LYS A 115 3.20 15.01 -20.62
N PHE A 116 2.95 13.72 -20.47
CA PHE A 116 3.32 12.68 -21.42
C PHE A 116 2.08 12.04 -22.09
N ALA A 117 0.94 12.01 -21.40
CA ALA A 117 -0.28 11.34 -21.84
C ALA A 117 -0.76 11.68 -23.27
N PRO A 118 -0.69 12.94 -23.76
CA PRO A 118 -1.09 13.28 -25.13
C PRO A 118 -0.30 12.52 -26.21
N PHE A 119 0.98 12.20 -25.97
CA PHE A 119 1.84 11.48 -26.92
C PHE A 119 1.49 9.98 -27.04
N TYR A 120 0.64 9.48 -26.14
CA TYR A 120 0.24 8.08 -26.06
C TYR A 120 -1.27 7.88 -26.24
N ARG A 121 -2.06 8.95 -26.45
CA ARG A 121 -3.53 8.90 -26.52
C ARG A 121 -4.14 8.24 -25.27
N VAL A 122 -3.70 8.73 -24.11
CA VAL A 122 -4.11 8.23 -22.80
C VAL A 122 -4.86 9.33 -22.05
N GLU A 123 -5.94 8.94 -21.39
CA GLU A 123 -6.68 9.74 -20.41
C GLU A 123 -6.29 9.30 -19.00
N LEU A 124 -6.21 10.27 -18.09
CA LEU A 124 -5.85 10.08 -16.69
C LEU A 124 -6.99 10.63 -15.82
N THR A 125 -7.62 9.76 -15.04
CA THR A 125 -8.84 10.13 -14.30
C THR A 125 -8.73 9.70 -12.85
N PRO A 126 -8.55 10.65 -11.91
CA PRO A 126 -8.79 10.39 -10.49
C PRO A 126 -10.20 9.85 -10.26
N ARG A 127 -10.33 8.75 -9.53
CA ARG A 127 -11.62 8.05 -9.35
C ARG A 127 -12.19 8.23 -7.95
N ASP A 128 -12.66 9.43 -7.67
CA ASP A 128 -13.34 9.80 -6.42
C ASP A 128 -14.77 9.21 -6.30
N ASP A 129 -15.24 8.60 -7.39
CA ASP A 129 -16.51 7.89 -7.53
C ASP A 129 -16.41 6.39 -7.22
N LEU A 130 -15.24 5.91 -6.78
CA LEU A 130 -15.01 4.55 -6.32
C LEU A 130 -14.85 4.52 -4.80
N ALA A 131 -15.30 3.42 -4.18
CA ALA A 131 -15.06 3.10 -2.79
C ALA A 131 -14.04 1.95 -2.70
N LEU A 132 -13.21 2.01 -1.66
CA LEU A 132 -12.27 0.96 -1.31
C LEU A 132 -12.63 0.39 0.07
N ILE A 133 -12.85 -0.92 0.14
CA ILE A 133 -13.16 -1.66 1.36
C ILE A 133 -12.08 -2.73 1.55
N GLY A 134 -11.37 -2.68 2.66
CA GLY A 134 -10.45 -3.74 3.07
C GLY A 134 -11.23 -4.82 3.80
N LEU A 135 -10.99 -6.09 3.44
CA LEU A 135 -11.52 -7.28 4.11
C LEU A 135 -10.35 -8.12 4.60
N PHE A 136 -10.29 -8.42 5.89
CA PHE A 136 -9.15 -9.13 6.46
C PHE A 136 -9.48 -9.89 7.74
N GLY A 137 -8.63 -10.86 8.07
CA GLY A 137 -8.87 -11.83 9.16
C GLY A 137 -8.81 -13.27 8.64
N HIS A 138 -8.80 -14.24 9.55
CA HIS A 138 -8.61 -15.64 9.17
C HIS A 138 -9.75 -16.19 8.30
N GLU A 139 -10.98 -15.76 8.58
CA GLU A 139 -12.19 -16.20 7.86
C GLU A 139 -12.58 -15.25 6.71
N ALA A 140 -11.82 -14.18 6.48
CA ALA A 140 -12.14 -13.21 5.44
C ALA A 140 -12.23 -13.82 4.02
N PRO A 141 -11.41 -14.80 3.61
CA PRO A 141 -11.58 -15.47 2.31
C PRO A 141 -12.94 -16.16 2.18
N ALA A 142 -13.39 -16.89 3.21
CA ALA A 142 -14.68 -17.58 3.18
C ALA A 142 -15.85 -16.59 3.07
N VAL A 143 -15.73 -15.44 3.74
CA VAL A 143 -16.71 -14.35 3.62
C VAL A 143 -16.72 -13.76 2.21
N VAL A 144 -15.54 -13.51 1.61
CA VAL A 144 -15.44 -12.98 0.24
C VAL A 144 -16.10 -13.95 -0.74
N GLU A 145 -15.84 -15.25 -0.62
CA GLU A 145 -16.47 -16.26 -1.47
C GLU A 145 -18.00 -16.27 -1.29
N ALA A 146 -18.49 -16.33 -0.06
CA ALA A 146 -19.92 -16.46 0.23
C ALA A 146 -20.73 -15.17 -0.03
N LEU A 147 -20.17 -14.00 0.25
CA LEU A 147 -20.87 -12.72 0.20
C LEU A 147 -20.53 -11.87 -1.03
N LEU A 148 -19.39 -12.07 -1.67
CA LEU A 148 -19.05 -11.37 -2.91
C LEU A 148 -19.22 -12.26 -4.14
N ASP A 149 -19.38 -13.58 -3.95
CA ASP A 149 -19.51 -14.57 -5.04
C ASP A 149 -18.27 -14.56 -5.96
N VAL A 150 -17.10 -14.48 -5.33
CA VAL A 150 -15.80 -14.31 -5.96
C VAL A 150 -14.80 -15.27 -5.31
N GLU A 151 -14.03 -16.01 -6.11
CA GLU A 151 -12.93 -16.82 -5.59
C GLU A 151 -11.88 -15.90 -4.93
N PRO A 152 -11.53 -16.11 -3.64
CA PRO A 152 -10.61 -15.21 -2.94
C PRO A 152 -9.23 -15.19 -3.61
N PRO A 153 -8.77 -14.02 -4.11
CA PRO A 153 -7.52 -13.95 -4.84
C PRO A 153 -6.32 -14.14 -3.91
N GLY A 154 -5.29 -14.82 -4.43
CA GLY A 154 -3.98 -14.89 -3.77
C GLY A 154 -3.27 -13.53 -3.69
N THR A 155 -2.14 -13.48 -2.99
CA THR A 155 -1.35 -12.25 -2.83
C THR A 155 -0.99 -11.62 -4.18
N TRP A 156 -1.33 -10.33 -4.33
CA TRP A 156 -1.19 -9.54 -5.56
C TRP A 156 -1.92 -10.12 -6.77
N ARG A 157 -2.86 -11.03 -6.57
CA ARG A 157 -3.80 -11.46 -7.60
C ARG A 157 -5.06 -10.62 -7.51
N GLN A 158 -5.71 -10.46 -8.64
CA GLN A 158 -6.96 -9.75 -8.78
C GLN A 158 -8.00 -10.66 -9.44
N VAL A 159 -9.26 -10.37 -9.13
CA VAL A 159 -10.43 -11.01 -9.73
C VAL A 159 -11.52 -9.94 -9.87
N GLU A 160 -12.27 -10.04 -10.96
CA GLU A 160 -13.33 -9.11 -11.30
C GLU A 160 -14.67 -9.85 -11.38
N ARG A 161 -15.71 -9.21 -10.86
CA ARG A 161 -17.09 -9.64 -11.02
C ARG A 161 -17.98 -8.42 -11.18
N GLU A 162 -18.55 -8.24 -12.38
CA GLU A 162 -19.34 -7.06 -12.73
C GLU A 162 -18.52 -5.77 -12.50
N ALA A 163 -18.96 -4.87 -11.60
CA ALA A 163 -18.23 -3.63 -11.28
C ALA A 163 -17.29 -3.77 -10.06
N LEU A 164 -17.22 -4.96 -9.44
CA LEU A 164 -16.39 -5.23 -8.27
C LEU A 164 -15.04 -5.80 -8.70
N GLN A 165 -13.97 -5.22 -8.17
CA GLN A 165 -12.61 -5.77 -8.22
C GLN A 165 -12.18 -6.17 -6.81
N VAL A 166 -11.61 -7.36 -6.67
CA VAL A 166 -11.02 -7.82 -5.42
C VAL A 166 -9.57 -8.16 -5.67
N VAL A 167 -8.67 -7.63 -4.84
CA VAL A 167 -7.22 -7.85 -4.96
C VAL A 167 -6.65 -8.36 -3.65
N GLY A 168 -5.91 -9.47 -3.69
CA GLY A 168 -5.27 -10.06 -2.52
C GLY A 168 -4.02 -9.26 -2.10
N HIS A 169 -3.83 -9.09 -0.80
CA HIS A 169 -2.71 -8.35 -0.20
C HIS A 169 -1.95 -9.23 0.80
N PRO A 170 -0.63 -9.02 0.95
CA PRO A 170 0.16 -9.75 1.93
C PRO A 170 -0.16 -9.29 3.36
N GLY A 171 0.01 -10.19 4.32
CA GLY A 171 -0.13 -9.87 5.74
C GLY A 171 -0.01 -11.11 6.63
N PRO A 172 -0.05 -10.92 7.97
CA PRO A 172 -0.07 -12.02 8.93
C PRO A 172 -1.36 -12.85 8.88
N VAL A 173 -2.42 -12.28 8.32
CA VAL A 173 -3.69 -12.92 8.00
C VAL A 173 -4.04 -12.62 6.54
N ALA A 174 -5.02 -13.34 5.98
CA ALA A 174 -5.53 -13.03 4.65
C ALA A 174 -6.12 -11.61 4.61
N ARG A 175 -5.80 -10.87 3.54
CA ARG A 175 -6.22 -9.49 3.32
C ARG A 175 -6.61 -9.30 1.87
N MET A 176 -7.73 -8.65 1.62
CA MET A 176 -8.20 -8.32 0.29
C MET A 176 -8.66 -6.86 0.26
N VAL A 177 -8.42 -6.19 -0.86
CA VAL A 177 -8.98 -4.86 -1.16
C VAL A 177 -10.11 -5.07 -2.17
N ALA A 178 -11.32 -4.70 -1.79
CA ALA A 178 -12.47 -4.60 -2.67
C ALA A 178 -12.62 -3.16 -3.18
N CYS A 179 -12.79 -3.00 -4.49
CA CYS A 179 -13.02 -1.72 -5.16
C CYS A 179 -14.30 -1.80 -5.98
N LEU A 180 -15.20 -0.85 -5.77
CA LEU A 180 -16.54 -0.81 -6.37
C LEU A 180 -17.02 0.64 -6.52
N PRO A 181 -18.07 0.91 -7.33
CA PRO A 181 -18.69 2.23 -7.37
C PRO A 181 -19.13 2.70 -5.98
N ALA A 182 -18.82 3.94 -5.64
CA ALA A 182 -19.16 4.52 -4.33
C ALA A 182 -20.68 4.57 -4.09
N ALA A 183 -21.49 4.56 -5.16
CA ALA A 183 -22.95 4.47 -5.10
C ALA A 183 -23.43 3.13 -4.50
N ASP A 184 -22.66 2.05 -4.67
CA ASP A 184 -23.01 0.70 -4.21
C ASP A 184 -22.36 0.37 -2.85
N ALA A 185 -21.48 1.24 -2.35
CA ALA A 185 -20.67 1.00 -1.17
C ALA A 185 -21.50 0.78 0.10
N GLU A 186 -22.56 1.55 0.31
CA GLU A 186 -23.43 1.41 1.49
C GLU A 186 -24.17 0.06 1.51
N ALA A 187 -24.70 -0.36 0.36
CA ALA A 187 -25.39 -1.63 0.22
C ALA A 187 -24.41 -2.81 0.41
N MET A 188 -23.22 -2.72 -0.19
CA MET A 188 -22.17 -3.71 -0.02
C MET A 188 -21.71 -3.81 1.45
N TRP A 189 -21.45 -2.67 2.09
CA TRP A 189 -21.04 -2.61 3.49
C TRP A 189 -22.09 -3.23 4.40
N SER A 190 -23.38 -2.90 4.20
CA SER A 190 -24.49 -3.45 4.98
C SER A 190 -24.60 -4.96 4.83
N ARG A 191 -24.36 -5.50 3.61
CA ARG A 191 -24.32 -6.95 3.36
C ARG A 191 -23.17 -7.62 4.12
N LEU A 192 -21.98 -7.03 4.08
CA LEU A 192 -20.79 -7.55 4.78
C LEU A 192 -20.94 -7.47 6.30
N ALA A 193 -21.52 -6.39 6.83
CA ALA A 193 -21.71 -6.16 8.26
C ALA A 193 -22.52 -7.25 8.98
N ALA A 194 -23.25 -8.09 8.23
CA ALA A 194 -23.96 -9.25 8.79
C ALA A 194 -23.01 -10.34 9.32
N GLN A 195 -21.77 -10.43 8.82
CA GLN A 195 -20.78 -11.45 9.18
C GLN A 195 -19.38 -10.89 9.45
N VAL A 196 -19.15 -9.62 9.14
CA VAL A 196 -17.85 -8.96 9.22
C VAL A 196 -17.93 -7.76 10.13
N THR A 197 -17.00 -7.64 11.06
CA THR A 197 -17.00 -6.53 12.02
C THR A 197 -16.38 -5.26 11.39
N PRO A 198 -17.10 -4.13 11.34
CA PRO A 198 -16.53 -2.82 11.00
C PRO A 198 -15.37 -2.46 11.92
N VAL A 199 -14.24 -2.01 11.37
CA VAL A 199 -13.11 -1.46 12.11
C VAL A 199 -12.55 -0.23 11.41
N ASP A 200 -11.78 0.53 12.16
CA ASP A 200 -11.11 1.74 11.71
C ASP A 200 -10.06 1.44 10.65
N ASN A 201 -9.75 2.43 9.81
CA ASN A 201 -8.68 2.29 8.83
C ASN A 201 -7.28 2.26 9.45
N ALA A 202 -7.14 2.70 10.70
CA ALA A 202 -5.95 2.47 11.53
C ALA A 202 -5.63 0.97 11.67
N THR A 203 -6.64 0.10 11.77
CA THR A 203 -6.43 -1.34 11.87
C THR A 203 -5.92 -1.94 10.55
N TRP A 204 -6.40 -1.46 9.40
CA TRP A 204 -5.81 -1.85 8.11
C TRP A 204 -4.34 -1.40 7.99
N ARG A 205 -4.05 -0.15 8.39
CA ARG A 205 -2.70 0.42 8.36
C ARG A 205 -1.74 -0.31 9.31
N LEU A 206 -2.22 -0.78 10.47
CA LEU A 206 -1.45 -1.67 11.35
C LEU A 206 -1.08 -2.95 10.59
N HIS A 207 -2.01 -3.56 9.86
CA HIS A 207 -1.71 -4.76 9.08
C HIS A 207 -0.76 -4.48 7.90
N ASP A 208 -0.75 -3.26 7.33
CA ASP A 208 0.31 -2.83 6.40
C ASP A 208 1.68 -2.78 7.10
N ILE A 209 1.76 -2.20 8.30
CA ILE A 209 2.98 -2.18 9.12
C ILE A 209 3.47 -3.61 9.39
N GLN A 210 2.56 -4.50 9.81
CA GLN A 210 2.88 -5.90 10.10
C GLN A 210 3.28 -6.70 8.87
N ALA A 211 2.74 -6.34 7.70
CA ALA A 211 3.13 -6.87 6.39
C ALA A 211 4.45 -6.27 5.86
N GLY A 212 5.01 -5.26 6.53
CA GLY A 212 6.18 -4.52 6.04
C GLY A 212 5.89 -3.74 4.75
N LEU A 213 4.64 -3.32 4.54
CA LEU A 213 4.19 -2.54 3.39
C LEU A 213 3.96 -1.09 3.81
N VAL A 214 4.39 -0.14 2.99
CA VAL A 214 4.16 1.29 3.22
C VAL A 214 3.60 1.94 1.96
N TRP A 215 2.60 2.80 2.12
CA TRP A 215 2.08 3.69 1.08
C TRP A 215 2.54 5.10 1.41
N LEU A 216 3.34 5.70 0.53
CA LEU A 216 3.88 7.03 0.78
C LEU A 216 2.80 8.09 0.63
N ASP A 217 2.74 9.05 1.55
CA ASP A 217 1.87 10.21 1.46
C ASP A 217 2.55 11.41 0.75
N ALA A 218 1.86 12.55 0.66
CA ALA A 218 2.41 13.73 0.00
C ALA A 218 3.67 14.29 0.70
N SER A 219 3.81 14.14 2.00
CA SER A 219 4.97 14.61 2.77
C SER A 219 6.24 13.80 2.49
N GLN A 220 6.08 12.55 2.04
CA GLN A 220 7.16 11.60 1.78
C GLN A 220 7.59 11.53 0.30
N ARG A 221 6.90 12.28 -0.56
CA ARG A 221 7.16 12.36 -2.00
C ARG A 221 8.59 12.82 -2.28
N ASP A 222 9.24 12.22 -3.28
CA ASP A 222 10.61 12.54 -3.74
C ASP A 222 11.72 12.33 -2.67
N SER A 223 11.42 11.72 -1.53
CA SER A 223 12.38 11.55 -0.43
C SER A 223 13.17 10.23 -0.51
N TYR A 224 12.53 9.16 -0.97
CA TYR A 224 13.08 7.81 -0.88
C TYR A 224 13.39 7.21 -2.26
N LEU A 225 14.40 6.34 -2.31
CA LEU A 225 14.54 5.40 -3.43
C LEU A 225 13.61 4.20 -3.19
N PRO A 226 13.13 3.50 -4.23
CA PRO A 226 12.31 2.30 -4.09
C PRO A 226 12.91 1.24 -3.15
N GLN A 227 14.23 1.08 -3.19
CA GLN A 227 14.93 0.13 -2.31
C GLN A 227 14.88 0.51 -0.83
N MET A 228 14.84 1.81 -0.53
CA MET A 228 14.77 2.29 0.85
C MET A 228 13.44 1.91 1.50
N ILE A 229 12.37 1.76 0.72
CA ILE A 229 11.04 1.31 1.17
C ILE A 229 10.79 -0.17 0.88
N ASN A 230 11.86 -0.94 0.62
CA ASN A 230 11.84 -2.37 0.31
C ASN A 230 11.01 -2.77 -0.92
N TRP A 231 10.69 -1.84 -1.82
CA TRP A 231 9.84 -2.13 -2.98
C TRP A 231 10.41 -3.22 -3.90
N GLU A 232 11.74 -3.36 -3.96
CA GLU A 232 12.41 -4.44 -4.72
C GLU A 232 12.28 -5.82 -4.06
N ALA A 233 12.19 -5.88 -2.73
CA ALA A 233 11.99 -7.13 -1.99
C ALA A 233 10.53 -7.60 -2.07
N LEU A 234 9.62 -6.67 -2.38
CA LEU A 234 8.20 -6.91 -2.61
C LEU A 234 7.86 -7.14 -4.10
N GLY A 235 8.86 -7.27 -4.99
CA GLY A 235 8.62 -7.47 -6.41
C GLY A 235 8.11 -6.25 -7.17
N GLY A 236 8.10 -5.06 -6.57
CA GLY A 236 7.62 -3.83 -7.18
C GLY A 236 8.58 -3.18 -8.19
N ILE A 237 9.67 -3.85 -8.56
CA ILE A 237 10.63 -3.39 -9.57
C ILE A 237 10.98 -4.56 -10.47
N SER A 238 10.62 -4.48 -11.75
CA SER A 238 11.22 -5.38 -12.74
C SER A 238 12.58 -4.82 -13.14
N PHE A 239 13.62 -5.65 -13.01
CA PHE A 239 14.95 -5.34 -13.56
C PHE A 239 15.16 -5.96 -14.95
N LYS A 240 14.19 -6.75 -15.44
CA LYS A 240 14.18 -7.37 -16.78
C LYS A 240 13.46 -6.50 -17.81
N LYS A 241 12.74 -5.46 -17.37
CA LYS A 241 12.03 -4.54 -18.25
C LYS A 241 12.93 -3.55 -18.99
N GLY A 242 12.35 -2.93 -20.02
CA GLY A 242 12.96 -1.80 -20.74
C GLY A 242 12.97 -0.49 -19.95
N CYS A 243 13.51 0.56 -20.59
CA CYS A 243 13.73 1.88 -19.99
C CYS A 243 12.47 2.49 -19.35
N TYR A 244 12.60 2.96 -18.10
CA TYR A 244 11.62 3.83 -17.45
C TYR A 244 12.31 5.01 -16.74
N THR A 245 11.55 6.05 -16.40
CA THR A 245 12.08 7.25 -15.74
C THR A 245 12.72 6.91 -14.38
N GLY A 246 13.98 7.30 -14.19
CA GLY A 246 14.73 7.07 -12.95
C GLY A 246 15.43 5.72 -12.86
N GLN A 247 15.24 4.82 -13.85
CA GLN A 247 15.82 3.47 -13.83
C GLN A 247 17.33 3.45 -13.63
N GLU A 248 18.09 4.39 -14.21
CA GLU A 248 19.55 4.37 -14.09
C GLU A 248 20.02 4.42 -12.63
N VAL A 249 19.38 5.25 -11.81
CA VAL A 249 19.72 5.38 -10.39
C VAL A 249 19.21 4.17 -9.61
N VAL A 250 17.98 3.72 -9.88
CA VAL A 250 17.38 2.55 -9.23
C VAL A 250 18.19 1.28 -9.54
N ALA A 251 18.53 1.04 -10.80
CA ALA A 251 19.35 -0.10 -11.22
C ALA A 251 20.77 0.00 -10.66
N ARG A 252 21.39 1.19 -10.63
CA ARG A 252 22.72 1.36 -10.03
C ARG A 252 22.71 1.05 -8.53
N ALA A 253 21.68 1.49 -7.81
CA ALA A 253 21.52 1.16 -6.40
C ALA A 253 21.41 -0.34 -6.18
N HIS A 254 20.78 -1.07 -7.09
CA HIS A 254 20.66 -2.53 -7.04
C HIS A 254 21.98 -3.26 -7.39
N PHE A 255 22.59 -2.96 -8.56
CA PHE A 255 23.72 -3.74 -9.07
C PHE A 255 25.09 -3.32 -8.54
N ARG A 256 25.25 -2.08 -8.09
CA ARG A 256 26.55 -1.48 -7.72
C ARG A 256 26.54 -0.78 -6.37
N GLY A 257 25.37 -0.52 -5.82
CA GLY A 257 25.20 0.23 -4.58
C GLY A 257 24.93 -0.69 -3.39
N GLN A 258 25.49 -0.34 -2.23
CA GLN A 258 24.92 -0.78 -0.97
C GLN A 258 23.80 0.18 -0.61
N VAL A 259 22.57 -0.31 -0.51
CA VAL A 259 21.43 0.47 0.00
C VAL A 259 21.67 0.72 1.49
N LYS A 260 22.07 1.95 1.83
CA LYS A 260 22.53 2.32 3.18
C LYS A 260 21.40 2.57 4.18
N LYS A 261 20.16 2.69 3.70
CA LYS A 261 18.96 2.84 4.51
C LYS A 261 17.84 1.96 3.97
N ARG A 262 17.13 1.26 4.85
CA ARG A 262 16.04 0.34 4.51
C ARG A 262 14.87 0.56 5.46
N LEU A 263 13.69 0.15 5.01
CA LEU A 263 12.50 0.08 5.81
C LEU A 263 12.67 -1.06 6.80
N MET A 264 12.45 -0.75 8.07
CA MET A 264 12.49 -1.67 9.20
C MET A 264 11.16 -1.58 9.93
N ARG A 265 10.77 -2.68 10.57
CA ARG A 265 9.61 -2.72 11.46
C ARG A 265 10.09 -2.67 12.91
N ALA A 266 9.40 -1.95 13.77
CA ALA A 266 9.72 -1.88 15.19
C ALA A 266 8.45 -1.75 16.04
N GLN A 267 8.58 -2.04 17.32
CA GLN A 267 7.56 -1.80 18.34
C GLN A 267 8.13 -0.82 19.37
N LEU A 268 7.30 0.07 19.90
CA LEU A 268 7.67 1.04 20.92
C LEU A 268 7.15 0.61 22.28
N GLU A 269 7.90 0.94 23.33
CA GLU A 269 7.43 0.83 24.70
C GLU A 269 6.49 2.00 25.02
N GLY A 270 5.20 1.85 24.68
CA GLY A 270 4.17 2.84 24.98
C GLY A 270 3.01 2.88 23.97
N GLU A 271 2.00 3.67 24.32
CA GLU A 271 0.78 3.86 23.53
C GLU A 271 0.81 5.16 22.70
N GLN A 272 1.88 5.95 22.78
CA GLN A 272 1.98 7.18 22.01
C GLN A 272 2.47 6.87 20.59
N LEU A 273 1.68 7.26 19.59
CA LEU A 273 2.09 7.18 18.20
C LEU A 273 3.07 8.32 17.89
N PRO A 274 4.31 8.05 17.42
CA PRO A 274 5.17 9.09 16.91
C PRO A 274 4.66 9.60 15.56
N GLU A 275 4.83 10.90 15.32
CA GLU A 275 4.51 11.49 14.03
C GLU A 275 5.41 10.95 12.91
N PRO A 276 4.89 10.74 11.68
CA PRO A 276 5.72 10.52 10.51
C PRO A 276 6.84 11.58 10.39
N GLY A 277 8.05 11.15 10.04
CA GLY A 277 9.25 11.99 10.02
C GLY A 277 9.98 12.13 11.35
N SER A 278 9.41 11.63 12.47
CA SER A 278 10.08 11.59 13.78
C SER A 278 11.42 10.86 13.68
N ALA A 279 12.47 11.46 14.25
CA ALA A 279 13.82 10.95 14.14
C ALA A 279 14.01 9.68 14.97
N ILE A 280 14.61 8.65 14.36
CA ILE A 280 15.13 7.48 15.06
C ILE A 280 16.53 7.80 15.57
N LEU A 281 16.75 7.70 16.89
CA LEU A 281 18.00 8.03 17.56
C LEU A 281 18.67 6.78 18.15
N ASP A 282 20.00 6.76 18.17
CA ASP A 282 20.78 5.79 18.95
C ASP A 282 21.07 6.31 20.37
N ALA A 283 21.77 5.50 21.18
CA ALA A 283 22.14 5.84 22.55
C ALA A 283 23.02 7.11 22.71
N ALA A 284 23.55 7.65 21.60
CA ALA A 284 24.34 8.87 21.57
C ALA A 284 23.60 10.03 20.90
N ASP A 285 22.26 9.97 20.84
CA ASP A 285 21.36 10.94 20.19
C ASP A 285 21.64 11.16 18.69
N LYS A 286 22.30 10.20 18.05
CA LYS A 286 22.59 10.29 16.62
C LYS A 286 21.38 9.83 15.81
N ARG A 287 20.93 10.67 14.88
CA ARG A 287 19.88 10.31 13.93
C ARG A 287 20.31 9.18 12.99
N LEU A 288 19.61 8.05 13.06
CA LEU A 288 19.79 6.88 12.20
C LEU A 288 18.76 6.79 11.06
N GLY A 289 17.59 7.39 11.26
CA GLY A 289 16.45 7.23 10.36
C GLY A 289 15.27 8.11 10.74
N GLU A 290 14.11 7.77 10.22
CA GLU A 290 12.84 8.41 10.55
C GLU A 290 11.65 7.45 10.40
N VAL A 291 10.58 7.74 11.15
CA VAL A 291 9.29 7.02 11.08
C VAL A 291 8.59 7.34 9.76
N LEU A 292 7.98 6.32 9.13
CA LEU A 292 7.11 6.49 7.97
C LEU A 292 5.63 6.27 8.33
N SER A 293 5.35 5.32 9.22
CA SER A 293 3.99 5.03 9.70
C SER A 293 4.02 4.46 11.11
N ALA A 294 2.93 4.68 11.85
CA ALA A 294 2.75 4.21 13.22
C ALA A 294 1.26 3.91 13.48
N GLU A 295 0.95 2.78 14.10
CA GLU A 295 -0.39 2.43 14.58
C GLU A 295 -0.32 1.60 15.87
N LEU A 296 -1.41 1.56 16.63
CA LEU A 296 -1.51 0.77 17.86
C LEU A 296 -1.91 -0.67 17.54
N ASP A 297 -1.22 -1.62 18.16
CA ASP A 297 -1.57 -3.04 18.10
C ASP A 297 -2.73 -3.42 19.05
N ALA A 298 -3.09 -4.70 19.06
CA ALA A 298 -4.17 -5.24 19.88
C ALA A 298 -3.89 -5.18 21.41
N TYR A 299 -2.68 -4.81 21.81
CA TYR A 299 -2.24 -4.68 23.20
C TYR A 299 -1.96 -3.21 23.58
N GLY A 300 -2.31 -2.26 22.71
CA GLY A 300 -2.06 -0.84 22.92
C GLY A 300 -0.62 -0.40 22.67
N GLN A 301 0.25 -1.27 22.16
CA GLN A 301 1.64 -0.89 21.86
C GLN A 301 1.74 -0.31 20.45
N ALA A 302 2.52 0.76 20.30
CA ALA A 302 2.77 1.33 18.99
C ALA A 302 3.71 0.43 18.16
N GLU A 303 3.24 -0.01 17.00
CA GLU A 303 4.07 -0.59 15.95
C GLU A 303 4.37 0.46 14.87
N ILE A 304 5.59 0.47 14.36
CA ILE A 304 6.04 1.44 13.35
C ILE A 304 6.75 0.79 12.18
N LEU A 305 6.69 1.47 11.03
CA LEU A 305 7.69 1.33 9.97
C LEU A 305 8.60 2.56 9.97
N ALA A 306 9.91 2.33 9.84
CA ALA A 306 10.91 3.38 9.80
C ALA A 306 11.95 3.11 8.72
N VAL A 307 12.39 4.15 8.01
CA VAL A 307 13.54 4.06 7.10
C VAL A 307 14.78 4.46 7.87
N MET A 308 15.66 3.50 8.12
CA MET A 308 16.85 3.72 8.95
C MET A 308 18.11 3.09 8.35
N SER A 309 19.27 3.47 8.86
CA SER A 309 20.54 2.94 8.39
C SER A 309 20.63 1.43 8.51
N THR A 310 21.23 0.77 7.51
CA THR A 310 21.51 -0.68 7.53
C THR A 310 22.76 -1.07 8.32
N ARG A 311 23.48 -0.09 8.86
CA ARG A 311 24.59 -0.35 9.80
C ARG A 311 24.00 -0.84 11.12
N GLU A 312 24.72 -1.76 11.77
CA GLU A 312 24.37 -2.23 13.10
C GLU A 312 24.19 -1.03 14.05
N PRO A 313 22.98 -0.81 14.59
CA PRO A 313 22.71 0.31 15.47
C PRO A 313 23.39 0.12 16.82
N LYS A 314 23.73 1.23 17.48
CA LYS A 314 24.07 1.21 18.91
C LYS A 314 22.78 1.30 19.71
N GLU A 315 22.51 0.30 20.54
CA GLU A 315 21.34 0.27 21.41
C GLU A 315 21.58 1.02 22.75
N PRO A 316 20.52 1.50 23.42
CA PRO A 316 19.11 1.46 23.02
C PRO A 316 18.79 2.42 21.86
N LEU A 317 17.75 2.08 21.11
CA LEU A 317 17.18 2.94 20.07
C LEU A 317 15.94 3.64 20.62
N SER A 318 15.69 4.88 20.18
CA SER A 318 14.51 5.64 20.61
C SER A 318 13.91 6.52 19.54
N VAL A 319 12.64 6.87 19.73
CA VAL A 319 11.89 7.82 18.91
C VAL A 319 10.89 8.56 19.79
N ALA A 320 10.83 9.88 19.68
CA ALA A 320 9.93 10.71 20.48
C ALA A 320 9.98 10.42 22.00
N GLY A 321 11.15 10.05 22.52
CA GLY A 321 11.34 9.69 23.94
C GLY A 321 10.93 8.26 24.32
N GLN A 322 10.37 7.47 23.40
CA GLN A 322 10.02 6.07 23.64
C GLN A 322 11.15 5.14 23.16
N GLN A 323 11.45 4.10 23.92
CA GLN A 323 12.37 3.05 23.47
C GLN A 323 11.73 2.25 22.34
N LEU A 324 12.54 1.85 21.36
CA LEU A 324 12.09 1.02 20.25
C LEU A 324 12.87 -0.28 20.16
N LYS A 325 12.14 -1.35 19.88
CA LYS A 325 12.67 -2.68 19.63
C LYS A 325 12.40 -3.06 18.19
N LEU A 326 13.47 -3.41 17.46
CA LEU A 326 13.34 -3.89 16.08
C LEU A 326 12.61 -5.24 16.04
N LEU A 327 11.67 -5.34 15.11
CA LEU A 327 10.94 -6.55 14.78
C LEU A 327 11.43 -7.12 13.45
N LYS A 328 11.19 -8.42 13.22
CA LYS A 328 11.48 -9.04 11.93
C LYS A 328 10.46 -8.57 10.88
N LEU A 329 10.95 -8.29 9.67
CA LEU A 329 10.09 -8.16 8.50
C LEU A 329 9.53 -9.55 8.12
N PRO A 330 8.32 -9.62 7.55
CA PRO A 330 7.70 -10.88 7.14
C PRO A 330 8.24 -11.40 5.80
N TYR A 331 9.28 -10.79 5.24
CA TYR A 331 9.93 -11.15 3.99
C TYR A 331 11.44 -10.94 4.07
N PRO A 332 12.24 -11.70 3.29
CA PRO A 332 13.68 -11.44 3.16
C PRO A 332 13.92 -10.13 2.41
N LEU A 333 15.03 -9.45 2.69
CA LEU A 333 15.46 -8.24 1.96
C LEU A 333 16.15 -8.55 0.62
N GLU A 334 16.13 -9.80 0.21
CA GLU A 334 16.63 -10.24 -1.09
C GLU A 334 15.69 -9.78 -2.21
N ARG A 335 16.23 -9.66 -3.41
CA ARG A 335 15.44 -9.28 -4.58
C ARG A 335 14.41 -10.35 -4.88
N LEU A 336 13.18 -9.89 -5.12
CA LEU A 336 12.09 -10.71 -5.62
C LEU A 336 11.75 -10.25 -7.03
N ASP A 337 11.83 -11.16 -8.01
CA ASP A 337 11.49 -10.84 -9.39
C ASP A 337 9.96 -10.89 -9.57
N PRO A 338 9.31 -9.82 -10.08
CA PRO A 338 7.87 -9.87 -10.37
C PRO A 338 7.52 -10.98 -11.36
N GLU A 339 8.43 -11.36 -12.26
CA GLU A 339 8.21 -12.47 -13.19
C GLU A 339 8.02 -13.82 -12.44
N GLN A 340 8.75 -14.04 -11.34
CA GLN A 340 8.60 -15.25 -10.53
C GLN A 340 7.28 -15.28 -9.74
N LEU A 341 6.74 -14.10 -9.44
CA LEU A 341 5.45 -13.97 -8.76
C LEU A 341 4.29 -14.23 -9.72
N ALA A 342 4.42 -13.77 -10.96
CA ALA A 342 3.43 -14.01 -12.00
C ALA A 342 3.29 -15.50 -12.36
N GLU A 343 4.38 -16.29 -12.31
CA GLU A 343 4.40 -17.72 -12.66
C GLU A 343 3.78 -18.66 -11.60
N LYS A 344 3.67 -18.24 -10.33
CA LYS A 344 3.14 -19.09 -9.26
C LYS A 344 1.61 -19.14 -9.35
N HIS A 345 1.10 -20.27 -9.87
CA HIS A 345 -0.29 -20.70 -9.80
C HIS A 345 -0.42 -21.87 -8.83
#